data_AF-A0A0C2GV13-F1
#
_entry.id   AF-A0A0C2GV13-F1
#
_cell.length_a   1.000
_cell.length_b   1.000
_cell.length_c   1.000
_cell.angle_alpha   90.00
_cell.angle_beta   90.00
_cell.angle_gamma   90.00
#
_symmetry.space_group_name_H-M   'P 1'
#
loop_
_entity.id
_entity.type
_entity.pdbx_description
1 polymer ?
#
loop_
_entity_poly.entity_id
_entity_poly.type
_entity_poly.pdbx_seq_one_letter_code
_entity_poly.pdbx_strand_id
1 'polypeptide(L)'
;QPRAAAPSSSVDTIPSAERLVTTLQELNDDTTVDRKDVKTLRDASALAIAEVWKDARSATTSLARKINEGMDATQFSVWLRRLEDIIRMRRVTSTSQLKADFLICYLDGEAREKIEELREQERVDYSTIVAHLRKFFEGPQHRYMARESLSVCQQQLANHRRRLPIAC
;
A
#
# COMPACT_ATOMS: atom_id res chain seq x y z
N GLN A 1 -41.40 -8.22 3.78
CA GLN A 1 -40.09 -8.66 4.32
C GLN A 1 -38.99 -8.03 3.46
N PRO A 2 -37.98 -7.37 4.05
CA PRO A 2 -36.94 -6.65 3.31
C PRO A 2 -35.75 -7.59 3.01
N ARG A 3 -35.15 -7.47 1.82
CA ARG A 3 -33.83 -8.04 1.53
C ARG A 3 -32.85 -6.89 1.34
N ALA A 4 -31.89 -6.79 2.27
CA ALA A 4 -30.86 -5.76 2.28
C ALA A 4 -30.01 -5.83 1.00
N ALA A 5 -29.90 -4.70 0.30
CA ALA A 5 -28.89 -4.51 -0.72
C ALA A 5 -27.54 -4.32 -0.02
N ALA A 6 -26.62 -5.26 -0.23
CA ALA A 6 -25.24 -5.10 0.19
C ALA A 6 -24.60 -3.97 -0.64
N PRO A 7 -23.74 -3.12 -0.04
CA PRO A 7 -22.99 -2.13 -0.79
C PRO A 7 -22.00 -2.88 -1.71
N SER A 8 -22.21 -2.77 -3.02
CA SER A 8 -21.22 -3.15 -4.02
C SER A 8 -20.00 -2.25 -3.82
N SER A 9 -18.97 -2.77 -3.15
CA SER A 9 -17.66 -2.13 -3.19
C SER A 9 -17.20 -2.20 -4.64
N SER A 10 -17.16 -1.04 -5.30
CA SER A 10 -16.51 -0.85 -6.58
C SER A 10 -15.04 -1.22 -6.43
N VAL A 11 -14.73 -2.51 -6.61
CA VAL A 11 -13.38 -2.96 -6.89
C VAL A 11 -13.19 -2.54 -8.34
N ASP A 12 -12.38 -1.50 -8.58
CA ASP A 12 -11.96 -1.17 -9.93
C ASP A 12 -11.28 -2.42 -10.52
N THR A 13 -12.00 -3.14 -11.37
CA THR A 13 -11.54 -4.40 -11.92
C THR A 13 -10.36 -4.10 -12.84
N ILE A 14 -9.21 -4.68 -12.53
CA ILE A 14 -7.98 -4.51 -13.32
C ILE A 14 -8.26 -5.06 -14.73
N PRO A 15 -7.98 -4.31 -15.82
CA PRO A 15 -8.32 -4.73 -17.19
C PRO A 15 -7.76 -6.11 -17.57
N SER A 16 -6.58 -6.48 -17.06
CA SER A 16 -6.03 -7.82 -17.27
C SER A 16 -6.72 -8.92 -16.46
N ALA A 17 -7.35 -8.60 -15.32
CA ALA A 17 -8.17 -9.56 -14.58
C ALA A 17 -9.49 -9.86 -15.31
N GLU A 18 -10.08 -8.85 -15.97
CA GLU A 18 -11.24 -9.07 -16.85
C GLU A 18 -10.87 -9.96 -18.04
N ARG A 19 -9.72 -9.71 -18.68
CA ARG A 19 -9.19 -10.57 -19.75
C ARG A 19 -8.99 -12.02 -19.31
N LEU A 20 -8.49 -12.23 -18.09
CA LEU A 20 -8.34 -13.57 -17.51
C LEU A 20 -9.70 -14.25 -17.35
N VAL A 21 -10.68 -13.52 -16.81
CA VAL A 21 -12.05 -14.01 -16.60
C VAL A 21 -12.70 -14.38 -17.94
N THR A 22 -12.53 -13.57 -18.98
CA THR A 22 -13.00 -13.90 -20.33
C THR A 22 -12.30 -15.14 -20.88
N THR A 23 -10.98 -15.25 -20.73
CA THR A 23 -10.21 -16.44 -21.17
C THR A 23 -10.69 -17.71 -20.45
N LEU A 24 -11.06 -17.60 -19.17
CA LEU A 24 -11.64 -18.69 -18.38
C LEU A 24 -13.07 -19.04 -18.82
N GLN A 25 -13.86 -18.07 -19.26
CA GLN A 25 -15.22 -18.29 -19.77
C GLN A 25 -15.24 -18.91 -21.17
N GLU A 26 -14.20 -18.67 -21.97
CA GLU A 26 -14.04 -19.26 -23.31
C GLU A 26 -13.55 -20.72 -23.27
N LEU A 27 -12.95 -21.14 -22.14
CA LEU A 27 -12.54 -22.52 -21.90
C LEU A 27 -13.77 -23.35 -21.49
N ASN A 28 -14.22 -24.23 -22.39
CA ASN A 28 -15.34 -25.14 -22.12
C ASN A 28 -14.87 -26.38 -21.33
N ASP A 29 -15.51 -26.66 -20.18
CA ASP A 29 -15.09 -27.70 -19.23
C ASP A 29 -15.12 -29.14 -19.80
N ASP A 30 -15.93 -29.39 -20.84
CA ASP A 30 -16.15 -30.73 -21.43
C ASP A 30 -15.25 -31.07 -22.64
N THR A 31 -14.32 -30.18 -23.02
CA THR A 31 -13.44 -30.40 -24.18
C THR A 31 -11.99 -30.70 -23.76
N THR A 32 -11.33 -31.63 -24.46
CA THR A 32 -9.89 -31.84 -24.32
C THR A 32 -9.15 -30.55 -24.69
N VAL A 33 -8.64 -29.85 -23.67
CA VAL A 33 -7.97 -28.55 -23.79
C VAL A 33 -6.78 -28.67 -24.74
N ASP A 34 -6.80 -27.90 -25.83
CA ASP A 34 -5.67 -27.87 -26.76
C ASP A 34 -4.47 -27.16 -26.12
N ARG A 35 -3.26 -27.49 -26.56
CA ARG A 35 -2.02 -26.84 -26.13
C ARG A 35 -2.10 -25.32 -26.30
N LYS A 36 -2.83 -24.85 -27.32
CA LYS A 36 -3.05 -23.43 -27.59
C LYS A 36 -3.82 -22.75 -26.45
N ASP A 37 -4.87 -23.39 -25.94
CA ASP A 37 -5.73 -22.82 -24.90
C ASP A 37 -5.02 -22.79 -23.54
N VAL A 38 -4.24 -23.83 -23.22
CA VAL A 38 -3.35 -23.84 -22.04
C VAL A 38 -2.35 -22.68 -22.09
N LYS A 39 -1.80 -22.41 -23.28
CA LYS A 39 -0.83 -21.31 -23.45
C LYS A 39 -1.52 -19.96 -23.26
N THR A 40 -2.66 -19.74 -23.89
CA THR A 40 -3.45 -18.51 -23.75
C THR A 40 -3.81 -18.25 -22.28
N LEU A 41 -4.24 -19.28 -21.55
CA LEU A 41 -4.55 -19.16 -20.12
C LEU A 41 -3.32 -18.79 -19.28
N ARG A 42 -2.16 -19.42 -19.55
CA ARG A 42 -0.91 -19.09 -18.85
C ARG A 42 -0.45 -17.67 -19.11
N ASP A 43 -0.52 -17.22 -20.36
CA ASP A 43 -0.09 -15.87 -20.75
C ASP A 43 -1.03 -14.81 -20.15
N ALA A 44 -2.36 -15.05 -20.17
CA ALA A 44 -3.34 -14.20 -19.51
C ALA A 44 -3.16 -14.16 -17.98
N SER A 45 -2.86 -15.31 -17.36
CA SER A 45 -2.54 -15.40 -15.93
C SER A 45 -1.28 -14.64 -15.56
N ALA A 46 -0.22 -14.79 -16.36
CA ALA A 46 1.05 -14.09 -16.15
C ALA A 46 0.88 -12.57 -16.27
N LEU A 47 0.08 -12.11 -17.24
CA LEU A 47 -0.22 -10.69 -17.44
C LEU A 47 -1.02 -10.12 -16.27
N ALA A 48 -2.06 -10.81 -15.82
CA ALA A 48 -2.90 -10.36 -14.71
C ALA A 48 -2.08 -10.23 -13.42
N ILE A 49 -1.21 -11.20 -13.15
CA ILE A 49 -0.27 -11.13 -12.03
C ILE A 49 0.66 -9.93 -12.22
N ALA A 50 1.31 -9.77 -13.38
CA ALA A 50 2.25 -8.68 -13.62
C ALA A 50 1.62 -7.28 -13.43
N GLU A 51 0.37 -7.09 -13.86
CA GLU A 51 -0.36 -5.83 -13.65
C GLU A 51 -0.70 -5.58 -12.18
N VAL A 52 -1.21 -6.59 -11.46
CA VAL A 52 -1.44 -6.50 -10.00
C VAL A 52 -0.16 -6.10 -9.26
N TRP A 53 0.99 -6.66 -9.67
CA TRP A 53 2.29 -6.32 -9.12
C TRP A 53 2.73 -4.89 -9.44
N LYS A 54 2.45 -4.41 -10.65
CA LYS A 54 2.73 -3.04 -11.09
C LYS A 54 1.88 -2.04 -10.32
N ASP A 55 0.60 -2.33 -10.12
CA ASP A 55 -0.34 -1.47 -9.41
C ASP A 55 -0.03 -1.43 -7.91
N ALA A 56 0.24 -2.58 -7.29
CA ALA A 56 0.68 -2.65 -5.89
C ALA A 56 1.99 -1.87 -5.68
N ARG A 57 2.92 -1.96 -6.63
CA ARG A 57 4.16 -1.19 -6.60
C ARG A 57 3.90 0.31 -6.73
N SER A 58 3.08 0.72 -7.71
CA SER A 58 2.71 2.13 -7.92
C SER A 58 2.01 2.73 -6.70
N ALA A 59 1.07 1.99 -6.10
CA ALA A 59 0.39 2.39 -4.88
C ALA A 59 1.37 2.54 -3.69
N THR A 60 2.35 1.65 -3.60
CA THR A 60 3.39 1.70 -2.55
C THR A 60 4.37 2.84 -2.75
N THR A 61 4.76 3.15 -4.00
CA THR A 61 5.58 4.32 -4.34
C THR A 61 4.82 5.62 -4.09
N SER A 62 3.53 5.68 -4.44
CA SER A 62 2.69 6.86 -4.19
C SER A 62 2.47 7.10 -2.69
N LEU A 63 2.35 6.02 -1.90
CA LEU A 63 2.32 6.12 -0.44
C LEU A 63 3.69 6.49 0.15
N ALA A 64 4.79 5.96 -0.36
CA ALA A 64 6.14 6.34 0.07
C ALA A 64 6.38 7.83 -0.15
N ARG A 65 5.99 8.36 -1.33
CA ARG A 65 6.03 9.80 -1.61
C ARG A 65 5.19 10.61 -0.62
N LYS A 66 3.98 10.14 -0.29
CA LYS A 66 3.13 10.80 0.74
C LYS A 66 3.74 10.76 2.14
N ILE A 67 4.45 9.68 2.50
CA ILE A 67 5.21 9.61 3.75
C ILE A 67 6.24 10.73 3.82
N ASN A 68 6.91 10.98 2.69
CA ASN A 68 7.94 12.03 2.59
C ASN A 68 7.36 13.45 2.59
N GLU A 69 6.07 13.62 2.27
CA GLU A 69 5.38 14.92 2.23
C GLU A 69 4.80 15.35 3.60
N GLY A 70 4.99 14.55 4.67
CA GLY A 70 4.62 14.93 6.03
C GLY A 70 3.39 14.19 6.56
N MET A 71 3.48 12.86 6.60
CA MET A 71 2.41 12.00 7.08
C MET A 71 2.66 11.50 8.52
N ASP A 72 1.56 11.42 9.26
CA ASP A 72 1.42 11.07 10.67
C ASP A 72 1.73 9.59 10.96
N ALA A 73 2.13 9.31 12.22
CA ALA A 73 2.61 8.01 12.72
C ALA A 73 1.81 6.76 12.26
N THR A 74 0.50 6.89 12.10
CA THR A 74 -0.40 5.80 11.71
C THR A 74 -0.20 5.37 10.26
N GLN A 75 0.32 6.24 9.39
CA GLN A 75 0.45 5.94 7.97
C GLN A 75 1.78 5.25 7.61
N PHE A 76 2.85 5.45 8.38
CA PHE A 76 4.11 4.70 8.22
C PHE A 76 3.91 3.21 8.47
N SER A 77 3.27 2.84 9.58
CA SER A 77 2.96 1.44 9.91
C SER A 77 2.08 0.75 8.86
N VAL A 78 1.10 1.47 8.29
CA VAL A 78 0.23 0.93 7.24
C VAL A 78 0.99 0.72 5.94
N TRP A 79 1.85 1.67 5.55
CA TRP A 79 2.71 1.54 4.38
C TRP A 79 3.71 0.39 4.52
N LEU A 80 4.38 0.30 5.68
CA LEU A 80 5.35 -0.77 5.94
C LEU A 80 4.68 -2.15 5.83
N ARG A 81 3.46 -2.29 6.35
CA ARG A 81 2.68 -3.53 6.20
C ARG A 81 2.43 -3.88 4.72
N ARG A 82 2.05 -2.89 3.90
CA ARG A 82 1.85 -3.10 2.46
C ARG A 82 3.15 -3.49 1.74
N LEU A 83 4.27 -2.86 2.11
CA LEU A 83 5.58 -3.22 1.59
C LEU A 83 5.96 -4.67 1.95
N GLU A 84 5.74 -5.06 3.20
CA GLU A 84 5.97 -6.43 3.68
C GLU A 84 5.10 -7.46 2.94
N ASP A 85 3.85 -7.12 2.65
CA ASP A 85 2.97 -7.95 1.83
C ASP A 85 3.50 -8.13 0.40
N ILE A 86 4.03 -7.08 -0.22
CA ILE A 86 4.68 -7.15 -1.54
C ILE A 86 5.93 -8.03 -1.50
N ILE A 87 6.78 -7.86 -0.49
CA ILE A 87 7.97 -8.71 -0.31
C ILE A 87 7.56 -10.18 -0.16
N ARG A 88 6.52 -10.44 0.64
CA ARG A 88 6.00 -11.81 0.89
C ARG A 88 5.39 -12.44 -0.37
N MET A 89 4.76 -11.67 -1.24
CA MET A 89 4.21 -12.18 -2.49
C MET A 89 5.28 -12.66 -3.49
N ARG A 90 6.55 -12.24 -3.34
CA ARG A 90 7.61 -12.44 -4.34
C ARG A 90 8.11 -13.89 -4.47
N ARG A 91 7.49 -14.86 -3.77
CA ARG A 91 7.76 -16.32 -3.74
C ARG A 91 9.20 -16.72 -3.38
N VAL A 92 10.07 -15.77 -3.03
CA VAL A 92 11.47 -16.01 -2.64
C VAL A 92 11.62 -15.71 -1.15
N THR A 93 12.23 -16.63 -0.40
CA THR A 93 12.66 -16.39 0.97
C THR A 93 13.65 -15.24 0.98
N SER A 94 13.21 -14.07 1.46
CA SER A 94 14.02 -12.86 1.46
C SER A 94 14.84 -12.80 2.74
N THR A 95 16.16 -12.75 2.62
CA THR A 95 17.09 -12.56 3.75
C THR A 95 16.90 -11.18 4.40
N SER A 96 17.35 -10.99 5.65
CA SER A 96 17.26 -9.69 6.34
C SER A 96 17.89 -8.57 5.49
N GLN A 97 19.07 -8.84 4.92
CA GLN A 97 19.79 -7.91 4.06
C GLN A 97 19.04 -7.55 2.77
N LEU A 98 18.48 -8.54 2.06
CA LEU A 98 17.70 -8.26 0.85
C LEU A 98 16.44 -7.43 1.16
N LYS A 99 15.83 -7.65 2.33
CA LYS A 99 14.69 -6.83 2.78
C LYS A 99 15.13 -5.42 3.13
N ALA A 100 16.29 -5.25 3.77
CA ALA A 100 16.87 -3.94 4.06
C ALA A 100 17.17 -3.18 2.77
N ASP A 101 17.89 -3.79 1.82
CA ASP A 101 18.20 -3.18 0.52
C ASP A 101 16.91 -2.79 -0.23
N PHE A 102 15.92 -3.70 -0.24
CA PHE A 102 14.64 -3.44 -0.87
C PHE A 102 13.90 -2.28 -0.20
N LEU A 103 13.84 -2.24 1.13
CA LEU A 103 13.23 -1.14 1.88
C LEU A 103 13.92 0.19 1.54
N ILE A 104 15.25 0.23 1.64
CA ILE A 104 16.07 1.42 1.37
C ILE A 104 15.79 1.97 -0.04
N CYS A 105 15.63 1.12 -1.05
CA CYS A 105 15.29 1.55 -2.42
C CYS A 105 13.93 2.25 -2.55
N TYR A 106 12.98 2.02 -1.65
CA TYR A 106 11.66 2.71 -1.66
C TYR A 106 11.61 3.91 -0.73
N LEU A 107 12.63 4.13 0.08
CA LEU A 107 12.76 5.31 0.93
C LEU A 107 13.37 6.47 0.13
N ASP A 108 12.82 7.65 0.34
CA ASP A 108 13.27 8.90 -0.26
C ASP A 108 13.03 10.05 0.75
N GLY A 109 13.58 11.24 0.50
CA GLY A 109 13.44 12.41 1.38
C GLY A 109 13.90 12.16 2.83
N GLU A 110 13.16 12.72 3.79
CA GLU A 110 13.49 12.66 5.23
C GLU A 110 13.66 11.22 5.74
N ALA A 111 12.89 10.26 5.22
CA ALA A 111 13.04 8.86 5.61
C ALA A 111 14.38 8.27 5.15
N ARG A 112 14.93 8.73 4.01
CA ARG A 112 16.25 8.32 3.52
C ARG A 112 17.37 8.98 4.32
N GLU A 113 17.23 10.25 4.66
CA GLU A 113 18.16 10.96 5.55
C GLU A 113 18.28 10.27 6.91
N LYS A 114 17.16 9.77 7.47
CA LYS A 114 17.18 8.99 8.72
C LYS A 114 17.95 7.68 8.61
N ILE A 115 18.03 7.07 7.42
CA ILE A 115 18.90 5.90 7.22
C ILE A 115 20.38 6.29 7.31
N GLU A 116 20.74 7.51 6.91
CA GLU A 116 22.11 7.98 6.96
C GLU A 116 22.63 8.16 8.39
N GLU A 117 21.73 8.32 9.38
CA GLU A 117 22.06 8.35 10.80
C GLU A 117 22.47 6.99 11.36
N LEU A 118 22.03 5.89 10.72
CA LEU A 118 22.43 4.53 11.09
C LEU A 118 23.84 4.21 10.58
N ARG A 119 24.58 3.39 11.31
CA ARG A 119 25.89 2.91 10.85
C ARG A 119 25.70 1.93 9.70
N GLU A 120 26.73 1.82 8.86
CA GLU A 120 26.69 0.98 7.65
C GLU A 120 26.41 -0.51 7.96
N GLN A 121 26.85 -0.98 9.13
CA GLN A 121 26.63 -2.35 9.60
C GLN A 121 25.19 -2.60 10.08
N GLU A 122 24.46 -1.53 10.40
CA GLU A 122 23.06 -1.58 10.82
C GLU A 122 22.11 -1.49 9.62
N ARG A 123 22.58 -0.90 8.51
CA ARG A 123 21.82 -0.74 7.25
C ARG A 123 21.62 -2.05 6.47
N VAL A 124 22.20 -3.16 6.94
CA VAL A 124 21.97 -4.49 6.37
C VAL A 124 20.95 -5.31 7.18
N ASP A 125 20.50 -4.80 8.32
CA ASP A 125 19.50 -5.48 9.14
C ASP A 125 18.14 -4.79 9.04
N TYR A 126 17.18 -5.50 8.44
CA TYR A 126 15.84 -4.98 8.20
C TYR A 126 15.13 -4.58 9.49
N SER A 127 15.27 -5.39 10.56
CA SER A 127 14.58 -5.13 11.83
C SER A 127 15.11 -3.85 12.48
N THR A 128 16.42 -3.62 12.38
CA THR A 128 17.10 -2.44 12.94
C THR A 128 16.66 -1.17 12.22
N ILE A 129 16.62 -1.20 10.89
CA ILE A 129 16.11 -0.08 10.09
C ILE A 129 14.65 0.24 10.43
N VAL A 130 13.78 -0.78 10.46
CA VAL A 130 12.36 -0.60 10.78
C VAL A 130 12.17 -0.01 12.17
N ALA A 131 12.91 -0.51 13.17
CA ALA A 131 12.85 0.01 14.53
C ALA A 131 13.27 1.48 14.60
N HIS A 132 14.34 1.85 13.89
CA HIS A 132 14.82 3.23 13.82
C HIS A 132 13.77 4.16 13.18
N LEU A 133 13.22 3.78 12.03
CA LEU A 133 12.20 4.57 11.33
C LEU A 133 10.91 4.69 12.15
N ARG A 134 10.46 3.61 12.81
CA ARG A 134 9.30 3.68 13.71
C ARG A 134 9.53 4.62 14.87
N LYS A 135 10.73 4.62 15.47
CA LYS A 135 11.05 5.55 16.57
C LYS A 135 10.91 7.01 16.13
N PHE A 136 11.30 7.31 14.89
CA PHE A 136 11.18 8.64 14.32
C PHE A 136 9.71 8.98 13.99
N PHE A 137 9.11 8.28 13.03
CA PHE A 137 7.78 8.59 12.51
C PHE A 137 6.63 8.29 13.48
N GLU A 138 6.78 7.31 14.36
CA GLU A 138 5.75 6.93 15.35
C GLU A 138 6.03 7.47 16.76
N GLY A 139 7.08 8.29 16.89
CA GLY A 139 7.50 8.91 18.13
C GLY A 139 6.44 9.85 18.73
N PRO A 140 6.55 10.16 20.04
CA PRO A 140 5.60 11.02 20.73
C PRO A 140 5.38 12.37 20.06
N GLN A 141 6.43 12.93 19.45
CA GLN A 141 6.40 14.22 18.76
C GLN A 141 5.42 14.25 17.57
N HIS A 142 5.38 13.23 16.71
CA HIS A 142 4.45 13.19 15.58
C HIS A 142 3.00 12.97 16.04
N ARG A 143 2.79 12.22 17.14
CA ARG A 143 1.46 12.07 17.75
C ARG A 143 0.96 13.39 18.34
N TYR A 144 1.85 14.19 18.90
CA TYR A 144 1.51 15.52 19.39
C TYR A 144 1.11 16.44 18.24
N MET A 145 1.87 16.48 17.15
CA MET A 145 1.52 17.29 15.97
C MET A 145 0.20 16.85 15.33
N ALA A 146 -0.06 15.55 15.21
CA ALA A 146 -1.35 15.04 14.72
C ALA A 146 -2.53 15.48 15.62
N ARG A 147 -2.33 15.46 16.95
CA ARG A 147 -3.33 15.95 17.92
C ARG A 147 -3.56 17.45 17.82
N GLU A 148 -2.50 18.22 17.62
CA GLU A 148 -2.58 19.67 17.45
C GLU A 148 -3.33 20.03 16.15
N SER A 149 -2.99 19.39 15.02
CA SER A 149 -3.72 19.55 13.76
C SER A 149 -5.19 19.18 13.88
N LEU A 150 -5.52 18.10 14.61
CA LEU A 150 -6.91 17.71 14.90
C LEU A 150 -7.63 18.77 15.74
N SER A 151 -6.98 19.30 16.78
CA SER A 151 -7.53 20.37 17.61
C SER A 151 -7.83 21.63 16.80
N VAL A 152 -6.90 22.02 15.90
CA VAL A 152 -7.10 23.15 14.98
C VAL A 152 -8.30 22.90 14.06
N CYS A 153 -8.42 21.70 13.49
CA CYS A 153 -9.53 21.34 12.62
C CYS A 153 -10.88 21.37 13.35
N GLN A 154 -10.93 20.87 14.59
CA GLN A 154 -12.10 20.92 15.46
C GLN A 154 -12.50 22.36 15.82
N GLN A 155 -11.51 23.22 16.12
CA GLN A 155 -11.72 24.65 16.36
C GLN A 155 -12.34 25.33 15.13
N GLN A 156 -11.83 25.04 13.93
CA GLN A 156 -12.36 25.60 12.69
C GLN A 156 -13.78 25.14 12.39
N LEU A 157 -14.09 23.85 12.58
CA LEU A 157 -15.44 23.29 12.45
C LEU A 157 -16.42 23.94 13.45
N ALA A 158 -16.00 24.11 14.70
CA ALA A 158 -16.81 24.78 15.72
C ALA A 158 -17.06 26.25 15.37
N ASN A 159 -16.06 26.95 14.84
CA ASN A 159 -16.19 28.34 14.40
C ASN A 159 -17.09 28.48 13.16
N HIS A 160 -17.02 27.52 12.22
CA HIS A 160 -17.87 27.51 11.04
C HIS A 160 -19.33 27.23 11.40
N ARG A 161 -19.58 26.28 12.32
CA ARG A 161 -20.93 25.99 12.85
C ARG A 161 -21.58 27.18 13.55
N ARG A 162 -20.80 28.03 14.24
CA ARG A 162 -21.33 29.25 14.89
C ARG A 162 -21.62 30.40 13.93
N ARG A 163 -21.12 30.34 12.69
CA ARG A 163 -21.30 31.38 11.66
C ARG A 163 -22.44 31.10 10.68
N LEU A 164 -23.06 29.91 10.73
CA LEU A 164 -24.28 29.65 9.98
C LEU A 164 -25.44 30.41 10.64
N PRO A 165 -26.13 31.33 9.93
CA PRO A 165 -27.33 31.94 10.47
C PRO A 165 -28.37 30.85 10.67
N ILE A 166 -28.98 30.82 11.85
CA ILE A 166 -30.19 30.04 12.10
C ILE A 166 -31.23 30.63 11.15
N ALA A 167 -31.50 29.96 10.03
CA ALA A 167 -32.63 30.28 9.18
C ALA A 167 -33.88 29.92 9.96
N CYS A 168 -34.53 30.93 10.55
CA CYS A 168 -35.90 30.87 11.03
C CYS A 168 -36.87 30.81 9.84
#